data_AF-A0A1W1VTG8-F1
#
_entry.id   AF-A0A1W1VTG8-F1
#
_cell.length_a   1.000
_cell.length_b   1.000
_cell.length_c   1.000
_cell.angle_alpha   90.00
_cell.angle_beta   90.00
_cell.angle_gamma   90.00
#
_symmetry.space_group_name_H-M   'P 1'
#
loop_
_entity.id
_entity.type
_entity.pdbx_description
1 polymer ?
#
loop_
_entity_poly.entity_id
_entity_poly.type
_entity_poly.pdbx_seq_one_letter_code
_entity_poly.pdbx_strand_id
1 'polypeptide(L)'
;MWTGLFRISCNNSRANVTGRVSSIVVVGTILVVIVLMVPGVTFRLKAGGASVTAEAYLRAVAEGEVAVARQMSLGRVAEFASRLEDKDLAAKVEEVKAEVVALSDAWARVEAVVELTLKDGTADVGWYELGLLKEGGVWKVYSFREIGPRIEGSWVGNQKKEDLYEVEAIFKGYMDDLAMGRYKEAARWLAGPALREHLKAEPVLGRGKIVDRVEEVSFRVIGRRGKLMVVEARYRVGGRDVRVAVTAYRTVVGWRMVEIAKV
;
A
#
# COMPACT_ATOMS: atom_id res chain seq x y z
N MET A 1 44.90 -36.76 88.56
CA MET A 1 46.28 -36.24 88.68
C MET A 1 46.91 -36.31 87.31
N TRP A 2 47.12 -35.15 86.64
CA TRP A 2 47.84 -34.94 85.35
C TRP A 2 47.23 -35.67 84.13
N THR A 3 47.17 -35.18 82.88
CA THR A 3 47.56 -33.99 82.13
C THR A 3 46.75 -34.10 80.81
N GLY A 4 46.31 -33.03 80.17
CA GLY A 4 47.14 -32.40 79.15
C GLY A 4 46.28 -31.79 78.04
N LEU A 5 46.59 -30.54 77.73
CA LEU A 5 46.07 -29.74 76.63
C LEU A 5 46.38 -30.39 75.27
N PHE A 6 45.46 -30.28 74.30
CA PHE A 6 45.81 -29.90 72.93
C PHE A 6 44.64 -29.15 72.28
N ARG A 7 44.84 -27.86 72.06
CA ARG A 7 43.92 -26.93 71.39
C ARG A 7 44.41 -26.80 69.95
N ILE A 8 43.72 -27.44 69.00
CA ILE A 8 44.00 -27.27 67.56
C ILE A 8 43.00 -26.26 67.01
N SER A 9 43.54 -25.08 66.68
CA SER A 9 42.91 -24.02 65.92
C SER A 9 42.90 -24.43 64.44
N CYS A 10 41.72 -24.60 63.85
CA CYS A 10 41.57 -24.69 62.40
C CYS A 10 40.89 -23.44 61.87
N ASN A 11 41.73 -22.55 61.34
CA ASN A 11 41.41 -21.36 60.58
C ASN A 11 40.80 -21.77 59.22
N ASN A 12 39.53 -21.43 58.96
CA ASN A 12 38.87 -21.73 57.69
C ASN A 12 38.75 -20.45 56.85
N SER A 13 39.83 -20.12 56.13
CA SER A 13 39.83 -19.06 55.12
C SER A 13 39.15 -19.59 53.84
N ARG A 14 37.84 -19.33 53.70
CA ARG A 14 37.16 -19.49 52.40
C ARG A 14 37.58 -18.35 51.47
N ALA A 15 38.43 -18.68 50.50
CA ALA A 15 38.76 -17.81 49.39
C ALA A 15 37.53 -17.62 48.47
N ASN A 16 37.22 -16.36 48.18
CA ASN A 16 36.27 -15.95 47.15
C ASN A 16 36.73 -16.43 45.77
N VAL A 17 36.07 -17.44 45.21
CA VAL A 17 36.19 -17.84 43.80
C VAL A 17 34.79 -17.87 43.17
N THR A 18 34.11 -16.72 43.16
CA THR A 18 32.78 -16.55 42.55
C THR A 18 32.70 -15.26 41.72
N GLY A 19 33.80 -14.87 41.06
CA GLY A 19 33.89 -13.59 40.34
C GLY A 19 34.11 -13.66 38.83
N ARG A 20 34.30 -14.84 38.21
CA ARG A 20 34.71 -14.91 36.78
C ARG A 20 33.79 -15.68 35.84
N VAL A 21 32.85 -16.48 36.35
CA VAL A 21 31.98 -17.31 35.49
C VAL A 21 30.77 -16.50 34.95
N SER A 22 30.28 -15.50 35.68
CA SER A 22 29.14 -14.68 35.23
C SER A 22 29.48 -13.72 34.07
N SER A 23 30.72 -13.23 33.98
CA SER A 23 31.08 -12.23 32.96
C SER A 23 31.19 -12.82 31.55
N ILE A 24 31.61 -14.08 31.41
CA ILE A 24 31.76 -14.73 30.10
C ILE A 24 30.40 -15.05 29.48
N VAL A 25 29.44 -15.50 30.31
CA VAL A 25 28.07 -15.81 29.84
C VAL A 25 27.36 -14.54 29.37
N VAL A 26 27.51 -13.42 30.10
CA VAL A 26 26.88 -12.14 29.74
C VAL A 26 27.47 -11.53 28.47
N VAL A 27 28.80 -11.60 28.30
CA VAL A 27 29.46 -11.10 27.07
C VAL A 27 29.05 -11.93 25.85
N GLY A 28 28.93 -13.26 26.00
CA GLY A 28 28.48 -14.15 24.94
C GLY A 28 27.05 -13.88 24.46
N THR A 29 26.09 -13.65 25.37
CA THR A 29 24.70 -13.33 24.99
C THR A 29 24.57 -11.99 24.30
N ILE A 30 25.30 -10.95 24.73
CA ILE A 30 25.28 -9.64 24.08
C ILE A 30 25.78 -9.73 22.63
N LEU A 31 26.85 -10.49 22.39
CA LEU A 31 27.43 -10.67 21.05
C LEU A 31 26.47 -11.39 20.09
N VAL A 32 25.76 -12.41 20.58
CA VAL A 32 24.73 -13.11 19.79
C VAL A 32 23.55 -12.17 19.45
N VAL A 33 23.09 -11.35 20.40
CA VAL A 33 22.01 -10.38 20.16
C VAL A 33 22.42 -9.33 19.11
N ILE A 34 23.65 -8.81 19.18
CA ILE A 34 24.16 -7.85 18.19
C ILE A 34 24.24 -8.50 16.80
N VAL A 35 24.80 -9.71 16.69
CA VAL A 35 24.91 -10.42 15.41
C VAL A 35 23.53 -10.72 14.80
N LEU A 36 22.52 -10.99 15.62
CA LEU A 36 21.14 -11.20 15.15
C LEU A 36 20.42 -9.90 14.77
N MET A 37 20.78 -8.75 15.34
CA MET A 37 20.19 -7.45 14.99
C MET A 37 20.78 -6.84 13.70
N VAL A 38 22.06 -7.11 13.38
CA VAL A 38 22.75 -6.52 12.22
C VAL A 38 22.06 -6.81 10.86
N PRO A 39 21.58 -8.04 10.56
CA PRO A 39 20.83 -8.31 9.33
C PRO A 39 19.53 -7.50 9.22
N GLY A 40 18.79 -7.36 10.33
CA GLY A 40 17.54 -6.61 10.35
C GLY A 40 17.72 -5.10 10.16
N VAL A 41 18.76 -4.52 10.78
CA VAL A 41 19.10 -3.10 10.63
C VAL A 41 19.60 -2.78 9.22
N THR A 42 20.47 -3.63 8.66
CA THR A 42 20.99 -3.44 7.30
C THR A 42 19.90 -3.58 6.24
N PHE A 43 18.95 -4.50 6.42
CA PHE A 43 17.77 -4.61 5.56
C PHE A 43 16.93 -3.33 5.61
N ARG A 44 16.62 -2.79 6.80
CA ARG A 44 15.80 -1.57 6.95
C ARG A 44 16.45 -0.34 6.28
N LEU A 45 17.77 -0.16 6.43
CA LEU A 45 18.48 0.96 5.79
C LEU A 45 18.53 0.82 4.26
N LYS A 46 18.78 -0.39 3.74
CA LYS A 46 18.81 -0.65 2.28
C LYS A 46 17.42 -0.53 1.65
N ALA A 47 16.41 -1.08 2.31
CA ALA A 47 15.01 -0.98 1.88
C ALA A 47 14.52 0.48 1.88
N GLY A 48 14.89 1.25 2.91
CA GLY A 48 14.50 2.66 3.02
C GLY A 48 14.96 3.52 1.84
N GLY A 49 16.17 3.27 1.31
CA GLY A 49 16.64 4.00 0.13
C GLY A 49 15.79 3.76 -1.12
N ALA A 50 15.38 2.51 -1.37
CA ALA A 50 14.57 2.18 -2.55
C ALA A 50 13.14 2.72 -2.44
N SER A 51 12.49 2.61 -1.27
CA SER A 51 11.15 3.15 -1.08
C SER A 51 11.13 4.67 -1.19
N VAL A 52 12.10 5.37 -0.57
CA VAL A 52 12.20 6.84 -0.64
C VAL A 52 12.39 7.32 -2.07
N THR A 53 13.25 6.66 -2.86
CA THR A 53 13.40 6.99 -4.29
C THR A 53 12.12 6.76 -5.07
N ALA A 54 11.40 5.66 -4.81
CA ALA A 54 10.13 5.38 -5.47
C ALA A 54 9.07 6.45 -5.13
N GLU A 55 8.94 6.84 -3.87
CA GLU A 55 8.03 7.90 -3.44
C GLU A 55 8.37 9.24 -4.09
N ALA A 56 9.64 9.62 -4.08
CA ALA A 56 10.11 10.86 -4.68
C ALA A 56 9.85 10.89 -6.20
N TYR A 57 10.10 9.77 -6.90
CA TYR A 57 9.81 9.65 -8.32
C TYR A 57 8.31 9.80 -8.60
N LEU A 58 7.44 9.11 -7.85
CA LEU A 58 5.99 9.18 -8.04
C LEU A 58 5.44 10.58 -7.76
N ARG A 59 5.94 11.27 -6.72
CA ARG A 59 5.60 12.67 -6.43
C ARG A 59 6.01 13.58 -7.58
N ALA A 60 7.26 13.49 -8.03
CA ALA A 60 7.76 14.29 -9.15
C ALA A 60 6.93 14.08 -10.43
N VAL A 61 6.51 12.84 -10.72
CA VAL A 61 5.63 12.55 -11.87
C VAL A 61 4.25 13.18 -11.69
N ALA A 62 3.65 13.06 -10.50
CA ALA A 62 2.30 13.56 -10.22
C ALA A 62 2.22 15.09 -10.16
N GLU A 63 3.27 15.73 -9.67
CA GLU A 63 3.37 17.20 -9.53
C GLU A 63 3.88 17.86 -10.82
N GLY A 64 4.31 17.08 -11.81
CA GLY A 64 4.81 17.59 -13.09
C GLY A 64 6.27 18.05 -13.06
N GLU A 65 7.06 17.65 -12.06
CA GLU A 65 8.49 17.94 -11.96
C GLU A 65 9.32 17.02 -12.88
N VAL A 66 9.17 17.20 -14.19
CA VAL A 66 9.75 16.31 -15.21
C VAL A 66 11.27 16.17 -15.10
N ALA A 67 11.98 17.26 -14.78
CA ALA A 67 13.43 17.23 -14.61
C ALA A 67 13.85 16.31 -13.44
N VAL A 68 13.13 16.36 -12.32
CA VAL A 68 13.38 15.53 -11.14
C VAL A 68 13.05 14.08 -11.43
N ALA A 69 11.88 13.81 -12.02
CA ALA A 69 11.46 12.47 -12.41
C ALA A 69 12.47 11.82 -13.38
N ARG A 70 13.02 12.59 -14.33
CA ARG A 70 14.04 12.12 -15.28
C ARG A 70 15.36 11.79 -14.61
N GLN A 71 15.82 12.59 -13.64
CA GLN A 71 17.05 12.30 -12.90
C GLN A 71 16.95 11.03 -12.05
N MET A 72 15.75 10.74 -11.55
CA MET A 72 15.45 9.56 -10.73
C MET A 72 15.14 8.29 -11.54
N SER A 73 15.15 8.34 -12.87
CA SER A 73 14.76 7.23 -13.72
C SER A 73 15.81 6.85 -14.77
N LEU A 74 15.65 5.67 -15.35
CA LEU A 74 16.53 5.08 -16.36
C LEU A 74 15.74 4.60 -17.58
N GLY A 75 16.42 4.56 -18.74
CA GLY A 75 15.92 3.98 -19.98
C GLY A 75 14.51 4.47 -20.35
N ARG A 76 13.61 3.51 -20.65
CA ARG A 76 12.23 3.79 -21.07
C ARG A 76 11.42 4.61 -20.05
N VAL A 77 11.73 4.52 -18.76
CA VAL A 77 11.04 5.29 -17.72
C VAL A 77 11.44 6.76 -17.77
N ALA A 78 12.72 7.06 -18.04
CA ALA A 78 13.19 8.42 -18.25
C ALA A 78 12.64 9.02 -19.56
N GLU A 79 12.53 8.21 -20.61
CA GLU A 79 11.86 8.61 -21.85
C GLU A 79 10.37 8.91 -21.62
N PHE A 80 9.68 8.08 -20.84
CA PHE A 80 8.28 8.31 -20.48
C PHE A 80 8.11 9.63 -19.72
N ALA A 81 8.96 9.89 -18.71
CA ALA A 81 8.92 11.15 -17.96
C ALA A 81 9.09 12.37 -18.88
N SER A 82 9.97 12.28 -19.88
CA SER A 82 10.19 13.37 -20.85
C SER A 82 8.94 13.68 -21.70
N ARG A 83 8.07 12.68 -21.95
CA ARG A 83 6.81 12.89 -22.68
C ARG A 83 5.72 13.57 -21.85
N LEU A 84 6.01 13.88 -20.59
CA LEU A 84 5.10 14.59 -19.69
C LEU A 84 5.36 16.11 -19.68
N GLU A 85 6.43 16.60 -20.30
CA GLU A 85 6.87 18.00 -20.26
C GLU A 85 5.80 18.99 -20.77
N ASP A 86 5.01 18.58 -21.76
CA ASP A 86 3.92 19.39 -22.32
C ASP A 86 2.54 19.03 -21.75
N LYS A 87 2.48 18.12 -20.77
CA LYS A 87 1.21 17.70 -20.18
C LYS A 87 0.97 18.49 -18.92
N ASP A 88 -0.17 19.16 -18.87
CA ASP A 88 -0.62 19.93 -17.71
C ASP A 88 -1.10 19.01 -16.57
N LEU A 89 -0.18 18.26 -15.97
CA LEU A 89 -0.45 17.13 -15.07
C LEU A 89 -0.58 17.52 -13.61
N ALA A 90 -0.32 18.76 -13.23
CA ALA A 90 -0.20 19.18 -11.83
C ALA A 90 -1.43 18.78 -11.01
N ALA A 91 -1.33 17.65 -10.33
CA ALA A 91 -2.29 17.15 -9.37
C ALA A 91 -1.72 17.35 -7.97
N LYS A 92 -2.58 17.62 -7.00
CA LYS A 92 -2.16 17.70 -5.61
C LYS A 92 -1.95 16.29 -5.09
N VAL A 93 -0.74 15.98 -4.66
CA VAL A 93 -0.43 14.68 -4.03
C VAL A 93 -0.91 14.70 -2.58
N GLU A 94 -1.91 13.88 -2.27
CA GLU A 94 -2.41 13.75 -0.89
C GLU A 94 -1.57 12.74 -0.10
N GLU A 95 -1.30 11.57 -0.69
CA GLU A 95 -0.52 10.52 -0.06
C GLU A 95 0.28 9.73 -1.11
N VAL A 96 1.52 9.38 -0.76
CA VAL A 96 2.27 8.34 -1.47
C VAL A 96 2.77 7.38 -0.41
N LYS A 97 2.44 6.10 -0.58
CA LYS A 97 2.93 5.04 0.28
C LYS A 97 3.65 4.02 -0.58
N ALA A 98 4.95 3.81 -0.34
CA ALA A 98 5.73 2.80 -1.02
C ALA A 98 6.21 1.70 -0.07
N GLU A 99 6.17 0.46 -0.53
CA GLU A 99 6.62 -0.71 0.22
C GLU A 99 7.55 -1.57 -0.64
N VAL A 100 8.71 -1.92 -0.10
CA VAL A 100 9.67 -2.81 -0.79
C VAL A 100 9.17 -4.25 -0.66
N VAL A 101 8.79 -4.85 -1.78
CA VAL A 101 8.29 -6.24 -1.85
C VAL A 101 9.40 -7.25 -2.19
N ALA A 102 10.50 -6.79 -2.80
CA ALA A 102 11.68 -7.61 -3.03
C ALA A 102 12.95 -6.74 -3.05
N LEU A 103 14.07 -7.25 -2.52
CA LEU A 103 15.31 -6.49 -2.37
C LEU A 103 16.55 -7.36 -2.56
N SER A 104 17.57 -6.77 -3.19
CA SER A 104 18.96 -7.21 -3.25
C SER A 104 19.89 -5.99 -3.09
N ASP A 105 21.21 -6.18 -3.22
CA ASP A 105 22.17 -5.08 -3.05
C ASP A 105 22.09 -3.99 -4.13
N ALA A 106 21.68 -4.35 -5.34
CA ALA A 106 21.65 -3.44 -6.49
C ALA A 106 20.29 -3.37 -7.20
N TRP A 107 19.30 -4.13 -6.73
CA TRP A 107 17.97 -4.19 -7.33
C TRP A 107 16.87 -4.26 -6.27
N ALA A 108 15.75 -3.59 -6.51
CA ALA A 108 14.56 -3.66 -5.67
C ALA A 108 13.28 -3.66 -6.50
N ARG A 109 12.23 -4.27 -5.97
CA ARG A 109 10.86 -4.10 -6.43
C ARG A 109 10.06 -3.42 -5.33
N VAL A 110 9.36 -2.37 -5.70
CA VAL A 110 8.56 -1.54 -4.80
C VAL A 110 7.13 -1.52 -5.32
N GLU A 111 6.16 -1.78 -4.45
CA GLU A 111 4.76 -1.52 -4.73
C GLU A 111 4.37 -0.21 -4.05
N ALA A 112 3.55 0.60 -4.70
CA ALA A 112 3.16 1.90 -4.20
C ALA A 112 1.69 2.21 -4.44
N VAL A 113 1.11 2.98 -3.53
CA VAL A 113 -0.22 3.58 -3.67
C VAL A 113 -0.05 5.09 -3.68
N VAL A 114 -0.66 5.76 -4.66
CA VAL A 114 -0.63 7.21 -4.83
C VAL A 114 -2.06 7.73 -4.78
N GLU A 115 -2.36 8.60 -3.83
CA GLU A 115 -3.63 9.34 -3.76
C GLU A 115 -3.42 10.77 -4.23
N LEU A 116 -4.26 11.20 -5.17
CA LEU A 116 -4.19 12.51 -5.81
C LEU A 116 -5.54 13.22 -5.73
N THR A 117 -5.48 14.54 -5.69
CA THR A 117 -6.61 15.41 -6.05
C THR A 117 -6.28 16.07 -7.38
N LEU A 118 -7.06 15.76 -8.41
CA LEU A 118 -6.94 16.35 -9.75
C LEU A 118 -7.34 17.83 -9.72
N LYS A 119 -7.02 18.56 -10.80
CA LYS A 119 -7.28 20.01 -10.91
C LYS A 119 -8.75 20.40 -10.77
N ASP A 120 -9.65 19.51 -11.19
CA ASP A 120 -11.10 19.68 -11.07
C ASP A 120 -11.63 19.34 -9.65
N GLY A 121 -10.75 18.97 -8.72
CA GLY A 121 -11.10 18.54 -7.38
C GLY A 121 -11.47 17.06 -7.26
N THR A 122 -11.43 16.30 -8.36
CA THR A 122 -11.71 14.87 -8.34
C THR A 122 -10.60 14.12 -7.60
N ALA A 123 -10.99 13.27 -6.65
CA ALA A 123 -10.03 12.37 -6.00
C ALA A 123 -9.73 11.16 -6.89
N ASP A 124 -8.44 10.85 -7.03
CA ASP A 124 -7.96 9.72 -7.80
C ASP A 124 -6.95 8.89 -6.99
N VAL A 125 -6.81 7.62 -7.34
CA VAL A 125 -5.89 6.70 -6.67
C VAL A 125 -5.27 5.71 -7.65
N GLY A 126 -3.95 5.56 -7.61
CA GLY A 126 -3.22 4.61 -8.45
C GLY A 126 -2.41 3.63 -7.63
N TRP A 127 -2.36 2.37 -8.09
CA TRP A 127 -1.44 1.36 -7.58
C TRP A 127 -0.37 1.11 -8.63
N TYR A 128 0.87 1.08 -8.20
CA TYR A 128 2.02 0.98 -9.09
C TYR A 128 3.02 -0.05 -8.58
N GLU A 129 3.68 -0.72 -9.51
CA GLU A 129 4.89 -1.49 -9.24
C GLU A 129 6.08 -0.82 -9.94
N LEU A 130 7.13 -0.56 -9.17
CA LEU A 130 8.36 0.05 -9.61
C LEU A 130 9.51 -0.94 -9.47
N GLY A 131 10.30 -1.06 -10.54
CA GLY A 131 11.60 -1.72 -10.51
C GLY A 131 12.69 -0.67 -10.33
N LEU A 132 13.54 -0.84 -9.33
CA LEU A 132 14.67 0.05 -9.06
C LEU A 132 16.00 -0.69 -9.22
N LEU A 133 17.00 0.04 -9.75
CA LEU A 133 18.38 -0.39 -9.88
C LEU A 133 19.29 0.62 -9.19
N LYS A 134 20.38 0.15 -8.59
CA LYS A 134 21.38 0.99 -7.94
C LYS A 134 22.55 1.27 -8.89
N GLU A 135 22.68 2.51 -9.35
CA GLU A 135 23.77 2.96 -10.21
C GLU A 135 24.61 4.02 -9.48
N GLY A 136 25.94 3.82 -9.43
CA GLY A 136 26.83 4.78 -8.74
C GLY A 136 26.49 4.99 -7.26
N GLY A 137 25.88 3.99 -6.61
CA GLY A 137 25.41 4.07 -5.23
C GLY A 137 24.03 4.69 -5.04
N VAL A 138 23.39 5.17 -6.11
CA VAL A 138 22.08 5.85 -6.08
C VAL A 138 21.00 4.95 -6.69
N TRP A 139 19.85 4.84 -6.03
CA TRP A 139 18.70 4.13 -6.58
C TRP A 139 18.04 4.94 -7.70
N LYS A 140 17.63 4.26 -8.77
CA LYS A 140 16.87 4.83 -9.88
C LYS A 140 15.80 3.88 -10.38
N VAL A 141 14.68 4.43 -10.84
CA VAL A 141 13.54 3.68 -11.38
C VAL A 141 13.83 3.28 -12.83
N TYR A 142 13.90 1.97 -13.10
CA TYR A 142 14.10 1.44 -14.45
C TYR A 142 12.84 0.79 -15.06
N SER A 143 11.85 0.49 -14.22
CA SER A 143 10.55 -0.07 -14.63
C SER A 143 9.42 0.57 -13.83
N PHE A 144 8.32 0.88 -14.49
CA PHE A 144 7.11 1.45 -13.90
C PHE A 144 5.89 0.84 -14.60
N ARG A 145 4.96 0.30 -13.82
CA ARG A 145 3.68 -0.19 -14.34
C ARG A 145 2.56 0.04 -13.33
N GLU A 146 1.36 0.28 -13.84
CA GLU A 146 0.14 0.25 -13.04
C GLU A 146 -0.21 -1.21 -12.70
N ILE A 147 -0.70 -1.43 -11.48
CA ILE A 147 -1.24 -2.70 -11.01
C ILE A 147 -2.64 -2.47 -10.44
N GLY A 148 -3.39 -3.53 -10.18
CA GLY A 148 -4.70 -3.44 -9.51
C GLY A 148 -4.57 -3.27 -8.00
N PRO A 149 -5.65 -2.83 -7.32
CA PRO A 149 -5.71 -2.84 -5.86
C PRO A 149 -5.52 -4.26 -5.33
N ARG A 150 -4.66 -4.42 -4.32
CA ARG A 150 -4.44 -5.71 -3.65
C ARG A 150 -4.89 -5.66 -2.21
N ILE A 151 -5.79 -6.57 -1.85
CA ILE A 151 -6.02 -6.92 -0.45
C ILE A 151 -5.18 -8.15 -0.14
N GLU A 152 -4.03 -7.92 0.47
CA GLU A 152 -3.21 -8.99 1.00
C GLU A 152 -3.74 -9.43 2.37
N GLY A 153 -3.94 -10.74 2.54
CA GLY A 153 -4.40 -11.38 3.78
C GLY A 153 -5.92 -11.43 3.96
N SER A 154 -6.39 -12.36 4.79
CA SER A 154 -7.79 -12.51 5.16
C SER A 154 -8.06 -11.81 6.49
N TRP A 155 -8.34 -10.50 6.48
CA TRP A 155 -8.79 -9.81 7.68
C TRP A 155 -10.21 -9.30 7.49
N VAL A 156 -11.14 -9.95 8.18
CA VAL A 156 -12.52 -9.50 8.37
C VAL A 156 -12.68 -9.11 9.84
N GLY A 157 -11.81 -8.22 10.33
CA GLY A 157 -11.94 -7.68 11.68
C GLY A 157 -13.04 -6.63 11.80
N ASN A 158 -13.30 -6.17 13.03
CA ASN A 158 -14.41 -5.29 13.44
C ASN A 158 -14.84 -4.30 12.34
N GLN A 159 -15.89 -4.68 11.62
CA GLN A 159 -16.49 -3.86 10.60
C GLN A 159 -17.26 -2.73 11.27
N LYS A 160 -16.87 -1.49 11.00
CA LYS A 160 -17.75 -0.35 11.22
C LYS A 160 -18.91 -0.48 10.23
N LYS A 161 -20.14 -0.67 10.73
CA LYS A 161 -21.33 -0.80 9.89
C LYS A 161 -21.50 0.41 8.99
N GLU A 162 -21.05 1.57 9.47
CA GLU A 162 -21.06 2.85 8.79
C GLU A 162 -20.29 2.80 7.46
N ASP A 163 -19.11 2.18 7.44
CA ASP A 163 -18.31 2.08 6.21
C ASP A 163 -19.02 1.22 5.15
N LEU A 164 -19.72 0.15 5.57
CA LEU A 164 -20.49 -0.69 4.64
C LEU A 164 -21.68 0.07 4.05
N TYR A 165 -22.40 0.85 4.86
CA TYR A 165 -23.49 1.69 4.38
C TYR A 165 -23.00 2.77 3.40
N GLU A 166 -21.82 3.36 3.64
CA GLU A 166 -21.22 4.31 2.70
C GLU A 166 -20.86 3.64 1.37
N VAL A 167 -20.27 2.45 1.39
CA VAL A 167 -19.94 1.68 0.16
C VAL A 167 -21.21 1.26 -0.60
N GLU A 168 -22.26 0.87 0.12
CA GLU A 168 -23.57 0.59 -0.47
C GLU A 168 -24.19 1.84 -1.12
N ALA A 169 -24.08 2.99 -0.46
CA ALA A 169 -24.60 4.26 -0.97
C ALA A 169 -23.91 4.70 -2.26
N ILE A 170 -22.57 4.61 -2.35
CA ILE A 170 -21.85 4.97 -3.58
C ILE A 170 -22.16 4.01 -4.73
N PHE A 171 -22.36 2.72 -4.46
CA PHE A 171 -22.73 1.75 -5.48
C PHE A 171 -24.14 2.03 -6.01
N LYS A 172 -25.11 2.25 -5.12
CA LYS A 172 -26.48 2.60 -5.52
C LYS A 172 -26.51 3.90 -6.31
N GLY A 173 -25.80 4.92 -5.83
CA GLY A 173 -25.69 6.21 -6.52
C GLY A 173 -25.10 6.08 -7.93
N TYR A 174 -24.09 5.24 -8.10
CA TYR A 174 -23.52 4.93 -9.42
C TYR A 174 -24.52 4.25 -10.34
N MET A 175 -25.19 3.19 -9.86
CA MET A 175 -26.19 2.47 -10.67
C MET A 175 -27.39 3.35 -11.02
N ASP A 176 -27.83 4.22 -10.11
CA ASP A 176 -28.91 5.17 -10.36
C ASP A 176 -28.51 6.22 -11.42
N ASP A 177 -27.30 6.76 -11.35
CA ASP A 177 -26.78 7.68 -12.38
C ASP A 177 -26.73 7.00 -13.75
N LEU A 178 -26.26 5.75 -13.83
CA LEU A 178 -26.28 4.97 -15.08
C LEU A 178 -27.70 4.70 -15.60
N ALA A 179 -28.64 4.36 -14.71
CA ALA A 179 -30.03 4.07 -15.08
C ALA A 179 -30.79 5.31 -15.57
N MET A 180 -30.38 6.50 -15.12
CA MET A 180 -30.91 7.79 -15.57
C MET A 180 -30.20 8.33 -16.82
N GLY A 181 -29.22 7.61 -17.39
CA GLY A 181 -28.43 8.07 -18.53
C GLY A 181 -27.42 9.18 -18.19
N ARG A 182 -27.14 9.39 -16.90
CA ARG A 182 -26.18 10.38 -16.37
C ARG A 182 -24.77 9.79 -16.30
N TYR A 183 -24.26 9.36 -17.45
CA TYR A 183 -23.00 8.62 -17.51
C TYR A 183 -21.81 9.45 -17.01
N LYS A 184 -21.74 10.73 -17.38
CA LYS A 184 -20.63 11.60 -16.95
C LYS A 184 -20.66 11.82 -15.44
N GLU A 185 -21.85 12.03 -14.89
CA GLU A 185 -22.06 12.25 -13.46
C GLU A 185 -21.75 10.99 -12.65
N ALA A 186 -21.98 9.80 -13.21
CA ALA A 186 -21.65 8.54 -12.56
C ALA A 186 -20.14 8.42 -12.22
N ALA A 187 -19.26 9.12 -12.94
CA ALA A 187 -17.83 9.13 -12.68
C ALA A 187 -17.48 9.60 -11.25
N ARG A 188 -18.31 10.44 -10.62
CA ARG A 188 -18.08 10.96 -9.26
C ARG A 188 -18.01 9.89 -8.17
N TRP A 189 -18.58 8.71 -8.43
CA TRP A 189 -18.59 7.57 -7.51
C TRP A 189 -17.36 6.67 -7.65
N LEU A 190 -16.55 6.93 -8.67
CA LEU A 190 -15.40 6.13 -9.04
C LEU A 190 -14.09 6.87 -8.68
N ALA A 191 -13.03 6.10 -8.54
CA ALA A 191 -11.65 6.59 -8.52
C ALA A 191 -10.73 5.54 -9.17
N GLY A 192 -9.50 5.92 -9.48
CA GLY A 192 -8.46 5.00 -9.93
C GLY A 192 -8.78 4.28 -11.24
N PRO A 193 -8.46 2.97 -11.34
CA PRO A 193 -8.69 2.19 -12.55
C PRO A 193 -10.15 2.23 -13.02
N ALA A 194 -11.13 2.10 -12.12
CA ALA A 194 -12.54 2.16 -12.48
C ALA A 194 -12.92 3.52 -13.10
N LEU A 195 -12.46 4.64 -12.52
CA LEU A 195 -12.70 5.97 -13.07
C LEU A 195 -12.07 6.10 -14.47
N ARG A 196 -10.82 5.68 -14.63
CA ARG A 196 -10.10 5.77 -15.91
C ARG A 196 -10.78 4.96 -17.01
N GLU A 197 -11.21 3.74 -16.71
CA GLU A 197 -11.94 2.91 -17.68
C GLU A 197 -13.31 3.48 -18.02
N HIS A 198 -14.03 4.05 -17.04
CA HIS A 198 -15.30 4.73 -17.25
C HIS A 198 -15.15 5.94 -18.20
N LEU A 199 -14.16 6.80 -17.94
CA LEU A 199 -13.89 7.95 -18.81
C LEU A 199 -13.45 7.54 -20.22
N LYS A 200 -12.64 6.48 -20.35
CA LYS A 200 -12.26 5.94 -21.67
C LYS A 200 -13.44 5.41 -22.46
N ALA A 201 -14.43 4.83 -21.79
CA ALA A 201 -15.62 4.28 -22.42
C ALA A 201 -16.70 5.33 -22.74
N GLU A 202 -16.57 6.56 -22.22
CA GLU A 202 -17.52 7.67 -22.42
C GLU A 202 -17.91 7.92 -23.89
N PRO A 203 -16.99 7.92 -24.89
CA PRO A 203 -17.37 8.17 -26.28
C PRO A 203 -18.36 7.13 -26.86
N VAL A 204 -18.36 5.92 -26.29
CA VAL A 204 -19.18 4.78 -26.74
C VAL A 204 -20.43 4.63 -25.87
N LEU A 205 -20.26 4.66 -24.54
CA LEU A 205 -21.31 4.38 -23.58
C LEU A 205 -22.03 5.64 -23.08
N GLY A 206 -21.45 6.83 -23.26
CA GLY A 206 -22.01 8.08 -22.74
C GLY A 206 -23.31 8.55 -23.41
N ARG A 207 -23.88 7.77 -24.34
CA ARG A 207 -25.13 8.10 -25.04
C ARG A 207 -26.24 7.14 -24.65
N GLY A 208 -27.29 7.68 -24.04
CA GLY A 208 -28.51 6.96 -23.73
C GLY A 208 -28.44 6.17 -22.42
N LYS A 209 -29.47 5.38 -22.19
CA LYS A 209 -29.62 4.55 -20.99
C LYS A 209 -28.85 3.24 -21.20
N ILE A 210 -27.87 2.99 -20.35
CA ILE A 210 -26.97 1.82 -20.46
C ILE A 210 -27.51 0.64 -19.65
N VAL A 211 -28.15 0.92 -18.52
CA VAL A 211 -28.58 -0.09 -17.55
C VAL A 211 -30.02 0.23 -17.13
N ASP A 212 -30.83 -0.81 -16.89
CA ASP A 212 -32.12 -0.64 -16.24
C ASP A 212 -31.97 -0.30 -14.76
N ARG A 213 -33.07 0.14 -14.14
CA ARG A 213 -33.07 0.37 -12.70
C ARG A 213 -32.71 -0.93 -11.98
N VAL A 214 -31.86 -0.80 -10.98
CA VAL A 214 -31.43 -1.90 -10.14
C VAL A 214 -32.39 -2.08 -8.96
N GLU A 215 -32.70 -3.34 -8.65
CA GLU A 215 -33.59 -3.76 -7.57
C GLU A 215 -32.90 -4.78 -6.65
N GLU A 216 -33.43 -4.98 -5.45
CA GLU A 216 -33.00 -6.02 -4.50
C GLU A 216 -31.49 -6.05 -4.22
N VAL A 217 -30.88 -4.87 -4.06
CA VAL A 217 -29.44 -4.77 -3.80
C VAL A 217 -29.11 -5.29 -2.40
N SER A 218 -28.19 -6.25 -2.32
CA SER A 218 -27.63 -6.76 -1.07
C SER A 218 -26.11 -6.81 -1.14
N PHE A 219 -25.46 -6.58 0.00
CA PHE A 219 -24.01 -6.54 0.12
C PHE A 219 -23.49 -7.54 1.14
N ARG A 220 -22.34 -8.14 0.83
CA ARG A 220 -21.58 -8.98 1.76
C ARG A 220 -20.10 -8.62 1.67
N VAL A 221 -19.50 -8.22 2.78
CA VAL A 221 -18.05 -7.93 2.82
C VAL A 221 -17.26 -9.23 2.60
N ILE A 222 -16.34 -9.20 1.63
CA ILE A 222 -15.40 -10.30 1.35
C ILE A 222 -14.08 -10.05 2.10
N GLY A 223 -13.58 -8.82 2.10
CA GLY A 223 -12.30 -8.49 2.73
C GLY A 223 -12.14 -7.00 2.99
N ARG A 224 -11.31 -6.64 3.98
CA ARG A 224 -11.02 -5.24 4.31
C ARG A 224 -9.60 -5.11 4.84
N ARG A 225 -8.85 -4.13 4.36
CA ARG A 225 -7.52 -3.78 4.90
C ARG A 225 -7.24 -2.29 4.72
N GLY A 226 -7.03 -1.58 5.84
CA GLY A 226 -6.76 -0.14 5.81
C GLY A 226 -7.87 0.64 5.11
N LYS A 227 -7.51 1.34 4.03
CA LYS A 227 -8.40 2.12 3.16
C LYS A 227 -9.14 1.28 2.10
N LEU A 228 -8.85 -0.02 1.97
CA LEU A 228 -9.49 -0.90 0.99
C LEU A 228 -10.61 -1.75 1.62
N MET A 229 -11.70 -1.92 0.88
CA MET A 229 -12.78 -2.85 1.17
C MET A 229 -13.23 -3.56 -0.12
N VAL A 230 -13.35 -4.88 -0.08
CA VAL A 230 -13.96 -5.67 -1.16
C VAL A 230 -15.30 -6.20 -0.66
N VAL A 231 -16.35 -5.92 -1.41
CA VAL A 231 -17.71 -6.37 -1.14
C VAL A 231 -18.25 -7.16 -2.33
N GLU A 232 -19.04 -8.18 -2.04
CA GLU A 232 -19.91 -8.81 -3.00
C GLU A 232 -21.23 -8.02 -3.03
N ALA A 233 -21.62 -7.53 -4.20
CA ALA A 233 -22.94 -6.97 -4.42
C ALA A 233 -23.79 -7.95 -5.25
N ARG A 234 -25.01 -8.21 -4.80
CA ARG A 234 -26.03 -8.95 -5.55
C ARG A 234 -27.21 -8.05 -5.79
N TYR A 235 -27.74 -8.06 -7.00
CA TYR A 235 -28.88 -7.23 -7.37
C TYR A 235 -29.62 -7.79 -8.58
N ARG A 236 -30.82 -7.28 -8.84
CA ARG A 236 -31.60 -7.61 -10.04
C ARG A 236 -31.66 -6.43 -10.99
N VAL A 237 -31.51 -6.68 -12.29
CA VAL A 237 -31.64 -5.68 -13.35
C VAL A 237 -32.30 -6.30 -14.57
N GLY A 238 -33.38 -5.69 -15.07
CA GLY A 238 -34.12 -6.22 -16.23
C GLY A 238 -34.58 -7.67 -16.03
N GLY A 239 -34.96 -8.05 -14.81
CA GLY A 239 -35.38 -9.41 -14.46
C GLY A 239 -34.23 -10.44 -14.33
N ARG A 240 -32.97 -10.02 -14.40
CA ARG A 240 -31.79 -10.91 -14.26
C ARG A 240 -31.08 -10.66 -12.95
N ASP A 241 -30.73 -11.73 -12.25
CA ASP A 241 -29.87 -11.64 -11.07
C ASP A 241 -28.41 -11.47 -11.51
N VAL A 242 -27.74 -10.48 -10.92
CA VAL A 242 -26.36 -10.12 -11.20
C VAL A 242 -25.57 -10.13 -9.91
N ARG A 243 -24.33 -10.62 -10.02
CA ARG A 243 -23.36 -10.68 -8.92
C ARG A 243 -22.06 -10.05 -9.37
N VAL A 244 -21.55 -9.14 -8.55
CA VAL A 244 -20.28 -8.46 -8.79
C VAL A 244 -19.47 -8.38 -7.50
N ALA A 245 -18.15 -8.37 -7.65
CA ALA A 245 -17.22 -7.95 -6.62
C ALA A 245 -16.91 -6.47 -6.86
N VAL A 246 -17.05 -5.66 -5.83
CA VAL A 246 -16.73 -4.23 -5.85
C VAL A 246 -15.58 -4.00 -4.90
N THR A 247 -14.48 -3.47 -5.42
CA THR A 247 -13.37 -2.98 -4.61
C THR A 247 -13.57 -1.47 -4.41
N ALA A 248 -13.67 -1.05 -3.16
CA ALA A 248 -13.78 0.35 -2.76
C ALA A 248 -12.53 0.82 -2.00
N TYR A 249 -12.20 2.08 -2.17
CA TYR A 249 -11.08 2.75 -1.51
C TYR A 249 -11.53 4.03 -0.79
N ARG A 250 -11.05 4.25 0.43
CA ARG A 250 -11.34 5.46 1.20
C ARG A 250 -10.32 6.56 0.89
N THR A 251 -10.73 7.49 0.03
CA THR A 251 -9.98 8.70 -0.33
C THR A 251 -10.22 9.84 0.66
N VAL A 252 -9.58 10.99 0.44
CA VAL A 252 -9.82 12.23 1.20
C VAL A 252 -11.27 12.74 1.11
N VAL A 253 -12.02 12.40 0.04
CA VAL A 253 -13.43 12.78 -0.15
C VAL A 253 -14.42 11.66 0.24
N GLY A 254 -13.92 10.61 0.89
CA GLY A 254 -14.72 9.44 1.31
C GLY A 254 -14.51 8.22 0.41
N TRP A 255 -15.40 7.23 0.55
CA TRP A 255 -15.32 5.99 -0.21
C TRP A 255 -15.61 6.21 -1.70
N ARG A 256 -14.82 5.57 -2.56
CA ARG A 256 -15.00 5.52 -4.01
C ARG A 256 -14.77 4.09 -4.51
N MET A 257 -15.48 3.71 -5.57
CA MET A 257 -15.24 2.40 -6.21
C MET A 257 -14.04 2.49 -7.14
N VAL A 258 -13.12 1.55 -6.99
CA VAL A 258 -11.85 1.50 -7.74
C VAL A 258 -11.77 0.30 -8.68
N GLU A 259 -12.66 -0.67 -8.48
CA GLU A 259 -12.82 -1.83 -9.36
C GLU A 259 -14.24 -2.40 -9.22
N ILE A 260 -14.81 -2.84 -10.34
CA ILE A 260 -16.08 -3.58 -10.39
C ILE A 260 -15.86 -4.78 -11.31
N ALA A 261 -15.91 -6.00 -10.75
CA ALA A 261 -15.66 -7.23 -11.47
C ALA A 261 -16.88 -8.15 -11.40
N LYS A 262 -17.22 -8.81 -12.51
CA LYS A 262 -18.27 -9.84 -12.51
C LYS A 262 -17.76 -11.10 -11.81
N VAL A 263 -18.62 -11.71 -10.98
CA VAL A 263 -18.34 -12.97 -10.25
C VAL A 263 -19.15 -14.11 -10.85
#